data_AF-A0A924GT75-F1
#
_entry.id   AF-A0A924GT75-F1
#
_cell.length_a   1.000
_cell.length_b   1.000
_cell.length_c   1.000
_cell.angle_alpha   90.00
_cell.angle_beta   90.00
_cell.angle_gamma   90.00
#
_symmetry.space_group_name_H-M   'P 1'
#
loop_
_entity.id
_entity.type
_entity.pdbx_description
1 polymer ?
#
loop_
_entity_poly.entity_id
_entity_poly.type
_entity_poly.pdbx_seq_one_letter_code
_entity_poly.pdbx_strand_id
1 'polypeptide(L)'
;VEGVSQLAAPALPVAGAHGDMLRLAKLIDESAAGISGITVTLDSHHRYDIAHPTFWTMRDGTAVSPFTTIIASQVRAGDFAPRDALALPRALAYLDELEHQGRYRLMVWPVHCEIGSWGHNVHAAVKAAYNRWEDSRLRVVEKVTKGSNPWTEHYSAMQAEVPDAADPATQMNRPLIARLDRADLVVIAGEASSHCVRATTEHLADNLPSGRIDKLVLLADCMSPVSGFETQADAFIETMRQRGAAVTDSISFAATLAANA
;
A
#
# COMPACT_ATOMS: atom_id res chain seq x y z
N VAL A 1 -30.03 -18.78 11.01
CA VAL A 1 -29.10 -17.90 11.75
C VAL A 1 -29.25 -16.52 11.13
N GLU A 2 -30.27 -15.79 11.57
CA GLU A 2 -30.44 -14.38 11.20
C GLU A 2 -29.53 -13.58 12.12
N GLY A 3 -28.31 -13.35 11.64
CA GLY A 3 -27.28 -12.56 12.31
C GLY A 3 -26.92 -11.40 11.41
N VAL A 4 -27.56 -10.26 11.65
CA VAL A 4 -27.17 -8.90 11.28
C VAL A 4 -26.17 -8.83 10.13
N SER A 5 -26.67 -8.73 8.89
CA SER A 5 -25.93 -8.15 7.78
C SER A 5 -25.74 -6.66 8.08
N GLN A 6 -24.84 -6.34 9.02
CA GLN A 6 -24.29 -5.01 9.10
C GLN A 6 -23.59 -4.80 7.76
N LEU A 7 -24.08 -3.85 6.97
CA LEU A 7 -23.40 -3.43 5.74
C LEU A 7 -21.94 -3.16 6.13
N ALA A 8 -21.02 -3.99 5.65
CA ALA A 8 -19.62 -3.84 5.95
C ALA A 8 -19.17 -2.49 5.39
N ALA A 9 -18.78 -1.58 6.28
CA ALA A 9 -18.23 -0.29 5.92
C ALA A 9 -16.70 -0.36 5.93
N PRO A 10 -16.01 0.35 5.04
CA PRO A 10 -14.55 0.44 5.08
C PRO A 10 -14.09 1.07 6.40
N ALA A 11 -13.11 0.46 7.07
CA ALA A 11 -12.55 0.97 8.32
C ALA A 11 -11.59 2.16 8.13
N LEU A 12 -10.96 2.25 6.95
CA LEU A 12 -10.06 3.33 6.54
C LEU A 12 -10.40 3.76 5.11
N PRO A 13 -11.54 4.45 4.89
CA PRO A 13 -11.93 4.89 3.56
C PRO A 13 -11.00 6.00 3.05
N VAL A 14 -10.58 5.88 1.80
CA VAL A 14 -9.95 6.96 1.05
C VAL A 14 -11.02 7.64 0.20
N ALA A 15 -11.17 8.96 0.33
CA ALA A 15 -12.12 9.71 -0.48
C ALA A 15 -11.73 9.63 -1.97
N GLY A 16 -12.66 9.28 -2.85
CA GLY A 16 -12.39 9.09 -4.28
C GLY A 16 -12.07 7.66 -4.71
N ALA A 17 -11.49 6.84 -3.82
CA ALA A 17 -10.97 5.51 -4.14
C ALA A 17 -11.98 4.56 -4.83
N HIS A 18 -13.27 4.63 -4.47
CA HIS A 18 -14.28 3.83 -5.17
C HIS A 18 -14.36 4.17 -6.66
N GLY A 19 -14.36 5.46 -7.00
CA GLY A 19 -14.38 5.91 -8.39
C GLY A 19 -13.09 5.56 -9.14
N ASP A 20 -11.96 5.64 -8.45
CA ASP A 20 -10.64 5.28 -8.97
C ASP A 20 -10.60 3.79 -9.35
N MET A 21 -11.10 2.93 -8.46
CA MET A 21 -11.18 1.49 -8.70
C MET A 21 -12.18 1.11 -9.80
N LEU A 22 -13.24 1.91 -10.01
CA LEU A 22 -14.15 1.72 -11.15
C LEU A 22 -13.47 2.09 -12.49
N ARG A 23 -12.69 3.18 -12.54
CA ARG A 23 -11.92 3.55 -13.73
C ARG A 23 -10.84 2.53 -14.05
N LEU A 24 -10.13 2.04 -13.03
CA LEU A 24 -9.15 0.97 -13.19
C LEU A 24 -9.78 -0.33 -13.70
N ALA A 25 -10.93 -0.73 -13.15
CA ALA A 25 -11.66 -1.92 -13.61
C ALA A 25 -12.07 -1.79 -15.09
N LYS A 26 -12.60 -0.63 -15.49
CA LYS A 26 -12.95 -0.33 -16.89
C LYS A 26 -11.73 -0.42 -17.81
N LEU A 27 -10.59 0.15 -17.41
CA LEU A 27 -9.36 0.06 -18.19
C LEU A 27 -8.91 -1.39 -18.40
N ILE A 28 -8.94 -2.21 -17.35
CA ILE A 28 -8.59 -3.64 -17.42
C ILE A 28 -9.51 -4.37 -18.41
N ASP A 29 -10.82 -4.15 -18.35
CA ASP A 29 -11.79 -4.78 -19.25
C ASP A 29 -11.58 -4.37 -20.71
N GLU A 30 -11.43 -3.07 -20.97
CA GLU A 30 -11.34 -2.53 -22.33
C GLU A 30 -9.98 -2.81 -22.99
N SER A 31 -8.95 -3.08 -22.19
CA SER A 31 -7.57 -3.22 -22.66
C SER A 31 -6.96 -4.59 -22.39
N ALA A 32 -7.78 -5.61 -22.14
CA ALA A 32 -7.33 -6.93 -21.68
C ALA A 32 -6.25 -7.57 -22.58
N ALA A 33 -6.39 -7.43 -23.90
CA ALA A 33 -5.43 -7.97 -24.87
C ALA A 33 -4.04 -7.32 -24.76
N GLY A 34 -3.98 -6.02 -24.48
CA GLY A 34 -2.75 -5.24 -24.33
C GLY A 34 -2.10 -5.34 -22.95
N ILE A 35 -2.72 -6.03 -21.99
CA ILE A 35 -2.14 -6.21 -20.64
C ILE A 35 -1.38 -7.53 -20.59
N SER A 36 -0.06 -7.42 -20.42
CA SER A 36 0.87 -8.56 -20.37
C SER A 36 1.07 -9.12 -18.95
N GLY A 37 0.40 -8.60 -17.93
CA GLY A 37 0.50 -9.10 -16.57
C GLY A 37 -0.18 -8.15 -15.60
N ILE A 38 -0.70 -8.70 -14.50
CA ILE A 38 -1.29 -7.93 -13.41
C ILE A 38 -0.70 -8.45 -12.11
N THR A 39 -0.17 -7.54 -11.30
CA THR A 39 0.23 -7.79 -9.92
C THR A 39 -0.65 -6.95 -9.01
N VAL A 40 -1.28 -7.59 -8.03
CA VAL A 40 -2.10 -6.91 -7.02
C VAL A 40 -1.40 -7.04 -5.67
N THR A 41 -1.10 -5.89 -5.08
CA THR A 41 -0.51 -5.79 -3.74
C THR A 41 -1.63 -5.69 -2.70
N LEU A 42 -1.51 -6.42 -1.61
CA LEU A 42 -2.52 -6.49 -0.54
C LEU A 42 -1.87 -6.14 0.79
N ASP A 43 -2.28 -5.03 1.39
CA ASP A 43 -2.03 -4.85 2.83
C ASP A 43 -2.70 -5.98 3.59
N SER A 44 -2.00 -6.57 4.55
CA SER A 44 -2.39 -7.83 5.17
C SER A 44 -1.93 -7.81 6.61
N HIS A 45 -2.75 -7.26 7.49
CA HIS A 45 -2.38 -7.08 8.90
C HIS A 45 -3.03 -8.12 9.80
N HIS A 46 -2.30 -8.48 10.85
CA HIS A 46 -2.94 -9.05 12.04
C HIS A 46 -3.63 -7.93 12.83
N ARG A 47 -4.64 -8.30 13.63
CA ARG A 47 -5.30 -7.34 14.52
C ARG A 47 -4.34 -6.77 15.57
N TYR A 48 -3.40 -7.59 16.04
CA TYR A 48 -2.27 -7.17 16.86
C TYR A 48 -1.12 -6.78 15.93
N ASP A 49 -0.91 -5.48 15.76
CA ASP A 49 0.04 -4.88 14.83
C ASP A 49 0.48 -3.52 15.39
N ILE A 50 1.76 -3.17 15.26
CA ILE A 50 2.34 -1.94 15.80
C ILE A 50 1.67 -0.66 15.28
N ALA A 51 1.04 -0.70 14.12
CA ALA A 51 0.27 0.41 13.56
C ALA A 51 -1.21 0.41 13.98
N HIS A 52 -1.64 -0.51 14.86
CA HIS A 52 -3.03 -0.62 15.32
C HIS A 52 -3.22 -0.26 16.81
N PRO A 53 -4.43 0.20 17.21
CA PRO A 53 -4.76 0.54 18.60
C PRO A 53 -4.52 -0.61 19.57
N THR A 54 -4.68 -1.85 19.09
CA THR A 54 -4.54 -3.06 19.91
C THR A 54 -3.11 -3.25 20.43
N PHE A 55 -2.11 -2.65 19.81
CA PHE A 55 -0.72 -2.75 20.27
C PHE A 55 -0.41 -1.81 21.43
N TRP A 56 -1.13 -0.69 21.54
CA TRP A 56 -0.76 0.42 22.43
C TRP A 56 -1.77 0.64 23.56
N THR A 57 -1.28 1.26 24.64
CA THR A 57 -2.10 1.86 25.70
C THR A 57 -1.51 3.22 26.07
N MET A 58 -2.38 4.15 26.47
CA MET A 58 -1.97 5.44 27.02
C MET A 58 -1.52 5.30 28.48
N ARG A 59 -0.86 6.33 29.01
CA ARG A 59 -0.41 6.42 30.42
C ARG A 59 -1.49 6.04 31.44
N ASP A 60 -2.73 6.44 31.20
CA ASP A 60 -3.88 6.21 32.10
C ASP A 60 -4.55 4.83 31.89
N GLY A 61 -3.97 3.98 31.02
CA GLY A 61 -4.50 2.67 30.67
C GLY A 61 -5.59 2.70 29.59
N THR A 62 -5.95 3.87 29.07
CA THR A 62 -6.95 3.97 27.98
C THR A 62 -6.38 3.53 26.63
N ALA A 63 -7.27 3.25 25.68
CA ALA A 63 -6.90 2.82 24.34
C ALA A 63 -6.42 4.00 23.48
N VAL A 64 -5.39 3.78 22.67
CA VAL A 64 -4.94 4.79 21.71
C VAL A 64 -5.95 4.93 20.58
N SER A 65 -6.39 6.15 20.30
CA SER A 65 -7.32 6.41 19.20
C SER A 65 -6.62 6.32 17.83
N PRO A 66 -7.30 5.87 16.77
CA PRO A 66 -6.79 6.01 15.41
C PRO A 66 -6.39 7.44 15.05
N PHE A 67 -5.52 7.57 14.06
CA PHE A 67 -4.88 8.81 13.61
C PHE A 67 -4.01 9.48 14.68
N THR A 68 -3.43 8.69 15.60
CA THR A 68 -2.48 9.17 16.61
C THR A 68 -1.05 8.92 16.14
N THR A 69 -0.22 9.96 16.05
CA THR A 69 1.23 9.79 15.86
C THR A 69 1.90 9.48 17.19
N ILE A 70 2.74 8.44 17.21
CA ILE A 70 3.56 8.06 18.37
C ILE A 70 5.03 8.20 18.01
N ILE A 71 5.81 8.87 18.86
CA ILE A 71 7.26 9.01 18.73
C ILE A 71 8.00 8.36 19.90
N ALA A 72 9.26 7.99 19.70
CA ALA A 72 10.06 7.24 20.66
C ALA A 72 10.21 7.98 22.00
N SER A 73 10.29 9.31 21.96
CA SER A 73 10.36 10.14 23.18
C SER A 73 9.10 10.08 24.05
N GLN A 74 7.91 9.98 23.45
CA GLN A 74 6.65 9.83 24.17
C GLN A 74 6.54 8.45 24.84
N VAL A 75 7.04 7.40 24.18
CA VAL A 75 7.10 6.06 24.77
C VAL A 75 8.08 6.03 25.95
N ARG A 76 9.25 6.66 25.82
CA ARG A 76 10.21 6.81 26.94
C ARG A 76 9.64 7.63 28.11
N ALA A 77 8.83 8.64 27.82
CA ALA A 77 8.16 9.45 28.84
C ALA A 77 6.99 8.72 29.52
N GLY A 78 6.55 7.58 28.97
CA GLY A 78 5.41 6.80 29.47
C GLY A 78 4.05 7.36 29.05
N ASP A 79 3.99 8.22 28.03
CA ASP A 79 2.71 8.70 27.47
C ASP A 79 1.98 7.60 26.72
N PHE A 80 2.76 6.75 26.04
CA PHE A 80 2.30 5.53 25.38
C PHE A 80 3.17 4.35 25.79
N ALA A 81 2.59 3.16 25.84
CA ALA A 81 3.32 1.91 26.06
C ALA A 81 2.70 0.78 25.21
N PRO A 82 3.49 -0.21 24.77
CA PRO A 82 2.92 -1.43 24.24
C PRO A 82 2.09 -2.13 25.33
N ARG A 83 0.96 -2.75 24.94
CA ARG A 83 0.12 -3.50 25.88
C ARG A 83 0.83 -4.71 26.49
N ASP A 84 1.74 -5.32 25.73
CA ASP A 84 2.68 -6.30 26.27
C ASP A 84 3.96 -5.57 26.70
N ALA A 85 4.23 -5.52 28.01
CA ALA A 85 5.41 -4.86 28.55
C ALA A 85 6.73 -5.46 28.03
N LEU A 86 6.75 -6.75 27.65
CA LEU A 86 7.93 -7.40 27.09
C LEU A 86 8.27 -6.88 25.69
N ALA A 87 7.30 -6.27 24.99
CA ALA A 87 7.51 -5.68 23.67
C ALA A 87 8.21 -4.31 23.72
N LEU A 88 8.29 -3.66 24.89
CA LEU A 88 8.81 -2.29 25.01
C LEU A 88 10.20 -2.08 24.39
N PRO A 89 11.22 -2.93 24.63
CA PRO A 89 12.53 -2.73 24.02
C PRO A 89 12.49 -2.80 22.49
N ARG A 90 11.69 -3.71 21.94
CA ARG A 90 11.54 -3.90 20.49
C ARG A 90 10.78 -2.74 19.84
N ALA A 91 9.69 -2.29 20.46
CA ALA A 91 8.93 -1.15 19.98
C ALA A 91 9.75 0.14 19.99
N LEU A 92 10.55 0.39 21.04
CA LEU A 92 11.45 1.54 21.09
C LEU A 92 12.53 1.47 20.01
N ALA A 93 13.17 0.30 19.81
CA ALA A 93 14.16 0.13 18.76
C ALA A 93 13.59 0.40 17.35
N TYR A 94 12.37 -0.07 17.09
CA TYR A 94 11.64 0.25 15.85
C TYR A 94 11.39 1.75 15.70
N LEU A 95 10.85 2.41 16.73
CA LEU A 95 10.54 3.85 16.68
C LEU A 95 11.79 4.71 16.48
N ASP A 96 12.89 4.36 17.15
CA ASP A 96 14.18 5.05 16.99
C ASP A 96 14.70 4.93 15.55
N GLU A 97 14.65 3.72 14.97
CA GLU A 97 15.10 3.50 13.59
C GLU A 97 14.18 4.20 12.58
N LEU A 98 12.86 4.16 12.79
CA LEU A 98 11.89 4.86 11.95
C LEU A 98 12.14 6.38 11.95
N GLU A 99 12.41 6.96 13.12
CA GLU A 99 12.76 8.37 13.26
C GLU A 99 14.13 8.71 12.65
N HIS A 100 15.12 7.82 12.82
CA HIS A 100 16.44 7.98 12.22
C HIS A 100 16.42 8.00 10.69
N GLN A 101 15.59 7.15 10.06
CA GLN A 101 15.40 7.16 8.61
C GLN A 101 14.63 8.39 8.11
N GLY A 102 13.78 9.00 8.95
CA GLY A 102 13.15 10.28 8.68
C GLY A 102 12.06 10.30 7.60
N ARG A 103 11.71 9.13 7.02
CA ARG A 103 10.66 9.03 5.98
C ARG A 103 9.25 9.14 6.55
N TYR A 104 9.03 8.58 7.75
CA TYR A 104 7.75 8.54 8.42
C TYR A 104 7.91 8.64 9.94
N ARG A 105 6.81 8.89 10.62
CA ARG A 105 6.63 8.61 12.05
C ARG A 105 5.55 7.54 12.18
N LEU A 106 5.54 6.80 13.28
CA LEU A 106 4.49 5.80 13.50
C LEU A 106 3.14 6.52 13.60
N MET A 107 2.20 6.07 12.77
CA MET A 107 0.80 6.45 12.83
C MET A 107 0.00 5.24 13.30
N VAL A 108 -0.84 5.43 14.32
CA VAL A 108 -1.83 4.42 14.71
C VAL A 108 -3.04 4.58 13.81
N TRP A 109 -3.32 3.61 12.93
CA TRP A 109 -4.47 3.58 12.02
C TRP A 109 -5.65 2.83 12.64
N PRO A 110 -6.90 3.01 12.15
CA PRO A 110 -7.97 2.07 12.48
C PRO A 110 -7.54 0.64 12.10
N VAL A 111 -8.09 -0.40 12.76
CA VAL A 111 -7.85 -1.78 12.30
C VAL A 111 -8.38 -1.90 10.87
N HIS A 112 -7.49 -2.13 9.92
CA HIS A 112 -7.79 -2.17 8.50
C HIS A 112 -7.07 -3.37 7.86
N CYS A 113 -7.56 -3.79 6.69
CA CYS A 113 -6.99 -4.90 5.93
C CYS A 113 -6.68 -6.15 6.78
N GLU A 114 -7.53 -6.43 7.79
CA GLU A 114 -7.35 -7.54 8.72
C GLU A 114 -7.46 -8.86 7.96
N ILE A 115 -6.43 -9.69 8.02
CA ILE A 115 -6.33 -10.94 7.24
C ILE A 115 -7.57 -11.81 7.47
N GLY A 116 -8.25 -12.17 6.37
CA GLY A 116 -9.46 -13.00 6.40
C GLY A 116 -10.76 -12.22 6.64
N SER A 117 -10.70 -10.90 6.81
CA SER A 117 -11.89 -10.03 6.89
C SER A 117 -12.39 -9.62 5.51
N TRP A 118 -13.60 -9.04 5.45
CA TRP A 118 -14.12 -8.44 4.22
C TRP A 118 -13.21 -7.31 3.71
N GLY A 119 -12.75 -6.42 4.61
CA GLY A 119 -11.94 -5.25 4.28
C GLY A 119 -10.51 -5.55 3.81
N HIS A 120 -10.07 -6.81 3.87
CA HIS A 120 -8.80 -7.29 3.30
C HIS A 120 -8.88 -7.58 1.80
N ASN A 121 -10.08 -7.79 1.26
CA ASN A 121 -10.23 -8.22 -0.13
C ASN A 121 -10.04 -7.08 -1.14
N VAL A 122 -9.66 -7.44 -2.37
CA VAL A 122 -9.62 -6.51 -3.50
C VAL A 122 -11.01 -5.94 -3.78
N HIS A 123 -11.07 -4.66 -4.15
CA HIS A 123 -12.30 -4.00 -4.59
C HIS A 123 -13.06 -4.84 -5.63
N ALA A 124 -14.36 -5.04 -5.43
CA ALA A 124 -15.16 -6.01 -6.17
C ALA A 124 -15.13 -5.80 -7.69
N ALA A 125 -15.14 -4.55 -8.16
CA ALA A 125 -15.09 -4.24 -9.59
C ALA A 125 -13.73 -4.61 -10.22
N VAL A 126 -12.64 -4.28 -9.54
CA VAL A 126 -11.28 -4.62 -9.99
C VAL A 126 -11.08 -6.13 -9.99
N LYS A 127 -11.59 -6.81 -8.94
CA LYS A 127 -11.64 -8.27 -8.89
C LYS A 127 -12.39 -8.89 -10.06
N ALA A 128 -13.58 -8.37 -10.37
CA ALA A 128 -14.36 -8.88 -11.49
C ALA A 128 -13.66 -8.65 -12.84
N ALA A 129 -13.02 -7.50 -13.03
CA ALA A 129 -12.29 -7.16 -14.26
C ALA A 129 -11.06 -8.06 -14.45
N TYR A 130 -10.20 -8.21 -13.42
CA TYR A 130 -9.05 -9.07 -13.58
C TYR A 130 -9.44 -10.55 -13.69
N ASN A 131 -10.55 -11.00 -13.09
CA ASN A 131 -11.04 -12.37 -13.28
C ASN A 131 -11.36 -12.65 -14.77
N ARG A 132 -12.04 -11.71 -15.45
CA ARG A 132 -12.29 -11.82 -16.90
C ARG A 132 -11.00 -11.76 -17.72
N TRP A 133 -10.01 -10.99 -17.26
CA TRP A 133 -8.68 -10.99 -17.85
C TRP A 133 -7.99 -12.35 -17.69
N GLU A 134 -8.05 -12.99 -16.52
CA GLU A 134 -7.51 -14.34 -16.31
C GLU A 134 -8.20 -15.36 -17.23
N ASP A 135 -9.53 -15.32 -17.31
CA ASP A 135 -10.33 -16.21 -18.17
C ASP A 135 -9.98 -16.05 -19.65
N SER A 136 -9.80 -14.81 -20.12
CA SER A 136 -9.53 -14.52 -21.54
C SER A 136 -8.06 -14.68 -21.94
N ARG A 137 -7.11 -14.42 -21.03
CA ARG A 137 -5.67 -14.50 -21.31
C ARG A 137 -5.05 -15.82 -20.88
N LEU A 138 -5.78 -16.63 -20.10
CA LEU A 138 -5.30 -17.89 -19.50
C LEU A 138 -4.01 -17.69 -18.70
N ARG A 139 -4.00 -16.61 -17.91
CA ARG A 139 -2.87 -16.20 -17.06
C ARG A 139 -3.38 -15.91 -15.65
N VAL A 140 -2.46 -15.94 -14.70
CA VAL A 140 -2.77 -15.73 -13.28
C VAL A 140 -2.32 -14.35 -12.85
N VAL A 141 -3.19 -13.64 -12.15
CA VAL A 141 -2.90 -12.38 -11.46
C VAL A 141 -2.06 -12.70 -10.23
N GLU A 142 -0.87 -12.12 -10.17
CA GLU A 142 -0.01 -12.29 -9.00
C GLU A 142 -0.57 -11.52 -7.81
N LYS A 143 -0.56 -12.16 -6.63
CA LYS A 143 -0.90 -11.53 -5.35
C LYS A 143 0.35 -11.39 -4.52
N VAL A 144 0.66 -10.17 -4.10
CA VAL A 144 1.80 -9.85 -3.22
C VAL A 144 1.24 -9.28 -1.93
N THR A 145 1.40 -10.00 -0.82
CA THR A 145 1.00 -9.53 0.50
C THR A 145 2.12 -8.72 1.14
N LYS A 146 1.75 -7.66 1.87
CA LYS A 146 2.64 -6.86 2.72
C LYS A 146 1.96 -6.60 4.07
N GLY A 147 2.73 -6.22 5.10
CA GLY A 147 2.18 -5.84 6.41
C GLY A 147 1.92 -6.97 7.41
N SER A 148 2.22 -8.23 7.11
CA SER A 148 1.91 -9.36 8.02
C SER A 148 2.81 -9.45 9.25
N ASN A 149 3.96 -8.76 9.25
CA ASN A 149 4.82 -8.69 10.43
C ASN A 149 4.28 -7.61 11.39
N PRO A 150 3.85 -7.97 12.60
CA PRO A 150 3.14 -7.04 13.50
C PRO A 150 4.08 -6.00 14.16
N TRP A 151 5.37 -5.99 13.82
CA TRP A 151 6.38 -5.17 14.46
C TRP A 151 6.93 -4.05 13.59
N THR A 152 6.44 -3.92 12.34
CA THR A 152 6.83 -2.84 11.43
C THR A 152 5.67 -2.45 10.53
N GLU A 153 5.56 -1.15 10.28
CA GLU A 153 4.71 -0.63 9.20
C GLU A 153 5.30 -1.04 7.83
N HIS A 154 4.44 -1.18 6.83
CA HIS A 154 4.81 -1.72 5.52
C HIS A 154 4.05 -1.02 4.38
N TYR A 155 4.24 0.29 4.18
CA TYR A 155 3.55 1.03 3.12
C TYR A 155 3.93 0.55 1.72
N SER A 156 5.21 0.36 1.44
CA SER A 156 5.69 -0.09 0.14
C SER A 156 5.46 -1.58 -0.07
N ALA A 157 5.01 -2.02 -1.24
CA ALA A 157 5.01 -3.44 -1.57
C ALA A 157 6.41 -4.04 -1.79
N MET A 158 7.45 -3.20 -1.74
CA MET A 158 8.83 -3.60 -1.97
C MET A 158 9.59 -3.88 -0.67
N GLN A 159 9.26 -3.20 0.44
CA GLN A 159 10.01 -3.32 1.69
C GLN A 159 9.22 -2.68 2.85
N ALA A 160 9.37 -3.21 4.06
CA ALA A 160 8.85 -2.59 5.27
C ALA A 160 9.58 -1.28 5.61
N GLU A 161 8.95 -0.40 6.38
CA GLU A 161 9.57 0.87 6.77
C GLU A 161 10.83 0.64 7.61
N VAL A 162 10.78 -0.31 8.55
CA VAL A 162 11.97 -0.82 9.23
C VAL A 162 12.03 -2.34 9.05
N PRO A 163 12.85 -2.84 8.11
CA PRO A 163 12.96 -4.27 7.86
C PRO A 163 13.41 -5.04 9.12
N ASP A 164 12.67 -6.08 9.47
CA ASP A 164 13.02 -7.02 10.52
C ASP A 164 14.01 -8.06 9.96
N ALA A 165 15.23 -8.09 10.51
CA ALA A 165 16.27 -9.02 10.09
C ALA A 165 15.88 -10.50 10.29
N ALA A 166 14.94 -10.79 11.20
CA ALA A 166 14.45 -12.14 11.43
C ALA A 166 13.31 -12.55 10.47
N ASP A 167 12.77 -11.62 9.68
CA ASP A 167 11.66 -11.87 8.77
C ASP A 167 11.98 -11.43 7.33
N PRO A 168 12.35 -12.39 6.45
CA PRO A 168 12.62 -12.11 5.04
C PRO A 168 11.48 -11.40 4.30
N ALA A 169 10.22 -11.53 4.73
CA ALA A 169 9.08 -10.89 4.08
C ALA A 169 9.05 -9.36 4.29
N THR A 170 9.81 -8.85 5.25
CA THR A 170 9.96 -7.40 5.51
C THR A 170 11.13 -6.77 4.74
N GLN A 171 12.01 -7.61 4.19
CA GLN A 171 13.20 -7.19 3.45
C GLN A 171 12.83 -6.75 2.02
N MET A 172 13.76 -6.06 1.36
CA MET A 172 13.56 -5.63 -0.03
C MET A 172 13.22 -6.81 -0.93
N ASN A 173 12.05 -6.77 -1.57
CA ASN A 173 11.53 -7.78 -2.47
C ASN A 173 12.17 -7.67 -3.86
N ARG A 174 13.48 -7.96 -3.91
CA ARG A 174 14.27 -7.99 -5.15
C ARG A 174 13.67 -8.89 -6.23
N PRO A 175 13.08 -10.07 -5.91
CA PRO A 175 12.42 -10.90 -6.94
C PRO A 175 11.24 -10.21 -7.63
N LEU A 176 10.42 -9.46 -6.89
CA LEU A 176 9.31 -8.69 -7.47
C LEU A 176 9.83 -7.54 -8.34
N ILE A 177 10.79 -6.76 -7.82
CA ILE A 177 11.39 -5.64 -8.56
C ILE A 177 11.99 -6.12 -9.89
N ALA A 178 12.81 -7.18 -9.86
CA ALA A 178 13.44 -7.74 -11.05
C ALA A 178 12.44 -8.37 -12.04
N ARG A 179 11.22 -8.69 -11.58
CA ARG A 179 10.14 -9.16 -12.46
C ARG A 179 9.45 -7.99 -13.14
N LEU A 180 9.07 -6.97 -12.37
CA LEU A 180 8.44 -5.76 -12.89
C LEU A 180 9.38 -5.04 -13.88
N ASP A 181 10.67 -5.02 -13.61
CA ASP A 181 11.67 -4.39 -14.48
C ASP A 181 11.78 -5.03 -15.88
N ARG A 182 11.33 -6.28 -16.04
CA ARG A 182 11.30 -6.94 -17.36
C ARG A 182 10.21 -6.42 -18.28
N ALA A 183 9.22 -5.69 -17.75
CA ALA A 183 8.19 -5.08 -18.57
C ALA A 183 8.74 -3.83 -19.28
N ASP A 184 8.23 -3.59 -20.49
CA ASP A 184 8.51 -2.35 -21.24
C ASP A 184 7.90 -1.14 -20.55
N LEU A 185 6.72 -1.31 -19.93
CA LEU A 185 6.04 -0.34 -19.08
C LEU A 185 5.52 -1.01 -17.81
N VAL A 186 5.64 -0.32 -16.67
CA VAL A 186 5.05 -0.70 -15.39
C VAL A 186 4.00 0.36 -15.03
N VAL A 187 2.73 -0.03 -15.15
CA VAL A 187 1.59 0.86 -14.93
C VAL A 187 1.13 0.72 -13.48
N ILE A 188 1.03 1.85 -12.78
CA ILE A 188 0.79 1.92 -11.34
C ILE A 188 -0.51 2.68 -11.09
N ALA A 189 -1.41 2.02 -10.35
CA ALA A 189 -2.71 2.52 -9.89
C ALA A 189 -3.04 1.84 -8.56
N GLY A 190 -3.99 2.39 -7.80
CA GLY A 190 -4.36 1.85 -6.50
C GLY A 190 -4.41 2.93 -5.41
N GLU A 191 -4.48 2.49 -4.16
CA GLU A 191 -4.65 3.38 -3.02
C GLU A 191 -3.60 3.15 -1.93
N ALA A 192 -3.19 4.17 -1.17
CA ALA A 192 -3.43 5.60 -1.40
C ALA A 192 -2.23 6.25 -2.11
N SER A 193 -2.48 7.28 -2.93
CA SER A 193 -1.43 8.06 -3.61
C SER A 193 -0.45 8.76 -2.66
N SER A 194 -0.86 9.02 -1.42
CA SER A 194 0.00 9.61 -0.39
C SER A 194 0.84 8.61 0.40
N HIS A 195 0.50 7.32 0.36
CA HIS A 195 1.10 6.26 1.18
C HIS A 195 1.58 5.08 0.31
N CYS A 196 0.78 4.01 0.18
CA CYS A 196 1.22 2.76 -0.43
C CYS A 196 1.65 2.92 -1.89
N VAL A 197 0.92 3.68 -2.69
CA VAL A 197 1.30 3.93 -4.10
C VAL A 197 2.60 4.72 -4.16
N ARG A 198 2.73 5.78 -3.35
CA ARG A 198 3.96 6.59 -3.25
C ARG A 198 5.16 5.74 -2.85
N ALA A 199 5.09 5.08 -1.70
CA ALA A 199 6.20 4.30 -1.16
C ALA A 199 6.61 3.14 -2.09
N THR A 200 5.65 2.51 -2.76
CA THR A 200 5.91 1.45 -3.75
C THR A 200 6.62 2.02 -4.98
N THR A 201 6.14 3.14 -5.50
CA THR A 201 6.70 3.78 -6.70
C THR A 201 8.10 4.32 -6.45
N GLU A 202 8.32 5.00 -5.31
CA GLU A 202 9.64 5.49 -4.90
C GLU A 202 10.65 4.34 -4.80
N HIS A 203 10.31 3.26 -4.08
CA HIS A 203 11.20 2.10 -3.98
C HIS A 203 11.48 1.44 -5.32
N LEU A 204 10.48 1.35 -6.21
CA LEU A 204 10.72 0.88 -7.57
C LEU A 204 11.70 1.80 -8.29
N ALA A 205 11.42 3.09 -8.36
CA ALA A 205 12.25 4.07 -9.07
C ALA A 205 13.70 4.09 -8.56
N ASP A 206 13.92 3.83 -7.27
CA ASP A 206 15.25 3.78 -6.65
C ASP A 206 15.98 2.45 -6.86
N ASN A 207 15.27 1.36 -7.17
CA ASN A 207 15.83 0.00 -7.14
C ASN A 207 15.64 -0.80 -8.44
N LEU A 208 15.02 -0.23 -9.49
CA LEU A 208 14.93 -0.89 -10.81
C LEU A 208 16.34 -1.24 -11.32
N PRO A 209 16.64 -2.53 -11.59
CA PRO A 209 17.94 -2.93 -12.12
C PRO A 209 18.32 -2.23 -13.43
N SER A 210 17.35 -1.97 -14.31
CA SER A 210 17.57 -1.23 -15.55
C SER A 210 17.83 0.26 -15.38
N GLY A 211 17.49 0.85 -14.22
CA GLY A 211 17.49 2.31 -13.99
C GLY A 211 16.51 3.11 -14.86
N ARG A 212 15.65 2.43 -15.65
CA ARG A 212 14.72 3.07 -16.60
C ARG A 212 13.46 3.57 -15.89
N ILE A 213 13.54 4.73 -15.25
CA ILE A 213 12.39 5.36 -14.57
C ILE A 213 11.27 5.71 -15.57
N ASP A 214 11.61 5.98 -16.83
CA ASP A 214 10.69 6.30 -17.92
C ASP A 214 9.71 5.17 -18.28
N LYS A 215 9.93 3.95 -17.78
CA LYS A 215 8.94 2.86 -17.91
C LYS A 215 7.84 2.92 -16.87
N LEU A 216 8.01 3.67 -15.78
CA LEU A 216 6.99 3.80 -14.75
C LEU A 216 5.89 4.75 -15.23
N VAL A 217 4.64 4.30 -15.19
CA VAL A 217 3.48 5.07 -15.61
C VAL A 217 2.49 5.16 -14.44
N LEU A 218 2.23 6.37 -13.95
CA LEU A 218 1.22 6.63 -12.92
C LEU A 218 -0.11 6.99 -13.57
N LEU A 219 -1.16 6.22 -13.26
CA LEU A 219 -2.54 6.54 -13.64
C LEU A 219 -3.15 7.49 -12.60
N ALA A 220 -3.00 8.79 -12.79
CA ALA A 220 -3.34 9.81 -11.80
C ALA A 220 -4.83 9.85 -11.46
N ASP A 221 -5.70 9.44 -12.39
CA ASP A 221 -7.15 9.28 -12.14
C ASP A 221 -7.51 7.90 -11.56
N CYS A 222 -6.55 7.03 -11.26
CA CYS A 222 -6.80 5.74 -10.61
C CYS A 222 -6.10 5.62 -9.25
N MET A 223 -5.98 6.75 -8.54
CA MET A 223 -5.45 6.82 -7.17
C MET A 223 -5.90 8.09 -6.46
N SER A 224 -6.12 8.01 -5.14
CA SER A 224 -6.49 9.15 -4.30
C SER A 224 -5.64 9.19 -3.01
N PRO A 225 -5.42 10.38 -2.42
CA PRO A 225 -4.70 10.48 -1.16
C PRO A 225 -5.60 10.18 0.03
N VAL A 226 -5.03 9.65 1.11
CA VAL A 226 -5.67 9.73 2.43
C VAL A 226 -5.98 11.19 2.76
N SER A 227 -7.19 11.48 3.22
CA SER A 227 -7.64 12.84 3.54
C SER A 227 -6.66 13.54 4.49
N GLY A 228 -6.26 14.76 4.16
CA GLY A 228 -5.25 15.53 4.90
C GLY A 228 -3.81 15.29 4.45
N PHE A 229 -3.57 14.41 3.47
CA PHE A 229 -2.26 14.13 2.88
C PHE A 229 -2.20 14.48 1.38
N GLU A 230 -3.04 15.40 0.91
CA GLU A 230 -3.13 15.81 -0.49
C GLU A 230 -1.82 16.42 -0.98
N THR A 231 -1.20 17.30 -0.17
CA THR A 231 0.09 17.93 -0.50
C THR A 231 1.20 16.91 -0.71
N GLN A 232 1.23 15.83 0.08
CA GLN A 232 2.21 14.75 -0.05
C GLN A 232 2.00 13.95 -1.34
N ALA A 233 0.75 13.70 -1.73
CA ALA A 233 0.45 13.03 -2.99
C ALA A 233 0.81 13.90 -4.21
N ASP A 234 0.50 15.19 -4.18
CA ASP A 234 0.85 16.13 -5.25
C ASP A 234 2.37 16.23 -5.42
N ALA A 235 3.10 16.36 -4.31
CA ALA A 235 4.55 16.39 -4.30
C ALA A 235 5.16 15.09 -4.84
N PHE A 236 4.57 13.93 -4.49
CA PHE A 236 4.98 12.64 -5.02
C PHE A 236 4.82 12.55 -6.54
N ILE A 237 3.64 12.89 -7.07
CA ILE A 237 3.36 12.81 -8.51
C ILE A 237 4.32 13.72 -9.29
N GLU A 238 4.53 14.94 -8.79
CA GLU A 238 5.45 15.88 -9.43
C GLU A 238 6.91 15.41 -9.34
N THR A 239 7.34 14.86 -8.20
CA THR A 239 8.69 14.30 -8.05
C THR A 239 8.92 13.15 -9.02
N MET A 240 7.96 12.22 -9.18
CA MET A 240 8.09 11.12 -10.13
C MET A 240 8.13 11.61 -11.58
N ARG A 241 7.31 12.60 -11.93
CA ARG A 241 7.35 13.26 -13.24
C ARG A 241 8.72 13.87 -13.52
N GLN A 242 9.28 14.61 -12.56
CA GLN A 242 10.62 15.22 -12.69
C GLN A 242 11.73 14.18 -12.83
N ARG A 243 11.57 13.01 -12.19
CA ARG A 243 12.48 11.87 -12.33
C ARG A 243 12.33 11.11 -13.66
N GLY A 244 11.34 11.46 -14.48
CA GLY A 244 11.13 10.90 -15.81
C GLY A 244 10.01 9.87 -15.93
N ALA A 245 9.28 9.58 -14.85
CA ALA A 245 8.10 8.72 -14.94
C ALA A 245 6.97 9.41 -15.73
N ALA A 246 6.19 8.64 -16.47
CA ALA A 246 5.01 9.15 -17.14
C ALA A 246 3.85 9.29 -16.14
N VAL A 247 3.06 10.35 -16.31
CA VAL A 247 1.83 10.57 -15.54
C VAL A 247 0.71 10.84 -16.54
N THR A 248 -0.36 10.05 -16.49
CA THR A 248 -1.47 10.10 -17.44
C THR A 248 -2.77 9.72 -16.74
N ASP A 249 -3.90 9.96 -17.40
CA ASP A 249 -5.18 9.37 -17.03
C ASP A 249 -5.41 8.02 -17.75
N SER A 250 -6.35 7.24 -17.23
CA SER A 250 -6.73 5.92 -17.72
C SER A 250 -7.28 5.92 -19.14
N ILE A 251 -7.98 6.99 -19.56
CA ILE A 251 -8.59 7.11 -20.89
C ILE A 251 -7.49 7.33 -21.94
N SER A 252 -6.59 8.27 -21.68
CA SER A 252 -5.44 8.57 -22.52
C SER A 252 -4.51 7.36 -22.64
N PHE A 253 -4.32 6.61 -21.54
CA PHE A 253 -3.44 5.44 -21.55
C PHE A 253 -4.01 4.23 -22.31
N ALA A 254 -5.35 4.11 -22.43
CA ALA A 254 -6.00 3.01 -23.15
C ALA A 254 -5.50 2.88 -24.61
N ALA A 255 -5.16 3.99 -25.27
CA ALA A 255 -4.58 3.97 -26.62
C ALA A 255 -3.21 3.26 -26.66
N THR A 256 -2.40 3.41 -25.61
CA THR A 256 -1.10 2.72 -25.49
C THR A 256 -1.30 1.21 -25.34
N LEU A 257 -2.27 0.79 -24.52
CA LEU A 257 -2.59 -0.63 -24.37
C LEU A 257 -3.20 -1.23 -25.64
N ALA A 258 -4.04 -0.49 -26.35
CA ALA A 258 -4.60 -0.94 -27.64
C ALA A 258 -3.51 -1.20 -28.68
N ALA A 259 -2.44 -0.40 -28.69
CA ALA A 259 -1.29 -0.60 -29.58
C ALA A 259 -0.43 -1.83 -29.17
N ASN A 260 -0.57 -2.33 -27.95
CA ASN A 260 0.15 -3.50 -27.42
C ASN A 260 -0.65 -4.82 -27.57
N ALA A 261 -1.92 -4.76 -27.97
CA ALA A 261 -2.82 -5.90 -28.11
C ALA A 261 -2.49 -6.77 -29.33
#